data_AF-A0A7C6W416-F1
#
_entry.id   AF-A0A7C6W416-F1
#
_cell.length_a   1.000
_cell.length_b   1.000
_cell.length_c   1.000
_cell.angle_alpha   90.00
_cell.angle_beta   90.00
_cell.angle_gamma   90.00
#
_symmetry.space_group_name_H-M   'P 1'
#
loop_
_entity.id
_entity.type
_entity.pdbx_description
1 polymer ?
#
loop_
_entity_poly.entity_id
_entity_poly.type
_entity_poly.pdbx_seq_one_letter_code
_entity_poly.pdbx_strand_id
1 'polypeptide(L)'
;MAKPTAPSDPATKAPDLNKLAQNLSKVIEQSQRVLQEYLKRQERGDSMSLIDPAIVGKSFQDLFEKLLKDPDKLIQAQVGFWKNYLDLWQAASERMLGHEVQPVITPPPGDKRFKDEQWAENAVFDFIKQSYLLAADSVQGLVRKVEGLDDKTARKVQFYTRQFVDAMAPTNFVLTNPTVLQATLDSGGDNLVRGLQNMLEDLERGGGQLQIKMTDLDAFKPGENIAVTPGKVIFQNELMQLIQYDPSTPTVYQRPFLFVSPWINKYYIMDMRPKNSMVKWMVDQGFTVFMTSWVNPDERLAHKKFDDYMLSVVEAMDAIEQATGEREINTAGYCLGGTILLTTLAYLAARKDKRVKSAICFACMTDFSEPGELEVFIDEELITLLEKQMGERGYLDGSQMAGVFSMLRANDLIWYFVVNNYLLGKDPYPFDLLYWNSDSTRMPRDMHSFYVRNMYQKNLLREPGGITLAGVPIDLRKIKTPVCFLSAFEDHIAPWKSTYAGTQLVGGPVKFVLSGSGHIAGVINPASSDKYGFWLNPETPPNPDDWFQGAVKQDGSWWPDWLAWLQPHAGPQVPARMPGDGKLKPVEDAPGSYVKMRYDR
;
A
#
# COMPACT_ATOMS: atom_id res chain seq x y z
N MET A 1 -43.31 -56.66 14.99
CA MET A 1 -41.89 -56.76 14.57
C MET A 1 -41.73 -55.96 13.29
N ALA A 2 -41.28 -54.71 13.39
CA ALA A 2 -40.91 -53.88 12.25
C ALA A 2 -39.38 -53.85 12.16
N LYS A 3 -38.81 -54.20 11.00
CA LYS A 3 -37.37 -54.07 10.75
C LYS A 3 -37.02 -52.58 10.58
N PRO A 4 -35.90 -52.09 11.14
CA PRO A 4 -35.44 -50.73 10.88
C PRO A 4 -34.70 -50.67 9.54
N THR A 5 -35.06 -49.70 8.71
CA THR A 5 -34.33 -49.28 7.50
C THR A 5 -33.08 -48.49 7.91
N ALA A 6 -31.93 -48.88 7.37
CA ALA A 6 -30.64 -48.22 7.56
C ALA A 6 -30.61 -46.80 6.96
N PRO A 7 -29.80 -45.87 7.51
CA PRO A 7 -29.58 -44.56 6.91
C PRO A 7 -28.75 -44.67 5.64
N SER A 8 -29.17 -43.97 4.58
CA SER A 8 -28.46 -43.85 3.31
C SER A 8 -27.19 -43.00 3.45
N ASP A 9 -26.07 -43.52 2.95
CA ASP A 9 -24.80 -42.81 2.78
C ASP A 9 -24.95 -41.49 2.00
N PRO A 10 -24.17 -40.44 2.32
CA PRO A 10 -24.11 -39.24 1.49
C PRO A 10 -23.37 -39.58 0.19
N ALA A 11 -24.10 -39.59 -0.92
CA ALA A 11 -23.55 -39.78 -2.25
C ALA A 11 -22.49 -38.70 -2.57
N THR A 12 -21.22 -39.09 -2.59
CA THR A 12 -20.14 -38.37 -3.29
C THR A 12 -20.56 -38.14 -4.73
N LYS A 13 -20.86 -36.88 -5.09
CA LYS A 13 -21.16 -36.49 -6.47
C LYS A 13 -19.93 -36.80 -7.33
N ALA A 14 -20.06 -37.72 -8.29
CA ALA A 14 -19.01 -37.98 -9.27
C ALA A 14 -18.72 -36.69 -10.07
N PRO A 15 -17.44 -36.37 -10.36
CA PRO A 15 -17.06 -35.19 -11.12
C PRO A 15 -17.65 -35.22 -12.55
N ASP A 16 -18.18 -34.09 -13.02
CA ASP A 16 -18.72 -33.93 -14.37
C ASP A 16 -17.59 -33.93 -15.41
N LEU A 17 -17.36 -35.10 -16.03
CA LEU A 17 -16.29 -35.33 -17.00
C LEU A 17 -16.37 -34.43 -18.24
N ASN A 18 -17.57 -33.97 -18.62
CA ASN A 18 -17.74 -33.07 -19.77
C ASN A 18 -17.27 -31.66 -19.43
N LYS A 19 -17.62 -31.18 -18.24
CA LYS A 19 -17.14 -29.88 -17.73
C LYS A 19 -15.61 -29.88 -17.59
N LEU A 20 -15.03 -30.98 -17.10
CA LEU A 20 -13.58 -31.16 -17.00
C LEU A 20 -12.89 -31.08 -18.38
N ALA A 21 -13.41 -31.78 -19.39
CA ALA A 21 -12.85 -31.76 -20.74
C ALA A 21 -12.91 -30.37 -21.40
N GLN A 22 -14.02 -29.64 -21.23
CA GLN A 22 -14.16 -28.26 -21.69
C GLN A 22 -13.14 -27.34 -21.00
N ASN A 23 -12.99 -27.47 -19.68
CA ASN A 23 -12.05 -26.67 -18.92
C ASN A 23 -10.59 -26.91 -19.34
N LEU A 24 -10.21 -28.17 -19.58
CA LEU A 24 -8.88 -28.55 -20.06
C LEU A 24 -8.59 -27.99 -21.46
N SER A 25 -9.59 -27.97 -22.33
CA SER A 25 -9.45 -27.42 -23.68
C SER A 25 -9.17 -25.91 -23.63
N LYS A 26 -9.90 -25.17 -22.76
CA LYS A 26 -9.66 -23.74 -22.51
C LYS A 26 -8.25 -23.48 -21.97
N VAL A 27 -7.79 -24.29 -21.02
CA VAL A 27 -6.44 -24.22 -20.44
C VAL A 27 -5.36 -24.39 -21.52
N ILE A 28 -5.50 -25.36 -22.42
CA ILE A 28 -4.51 -25.61 -23.49
C ILE A 28 -4.43 -24.41 -24.44
N GLU A 29 -5.56 -23.87 -24.87
CA GLU A 29 -5.61 -22.71 -25.76
C GLU A 29 -4.97 -21.46 -25.11
N GLN A 30 -5.33 -21.16 -23.86
CA GLN A 30 -4.77 -20.03 -23.11
C GLN A 30 -3.26 -20.20 -22.86
N SER A 31 -2.81 -21.41 -22.53
CA SER A 31 -1.39 -21.70 -22.30
C SER A 31 -0.53 -21.41 -23.55
N GLN A 32 -1.04 -21.74 -24.74
CA GLN A 32 -0.35 -21.44 -26.00
C GLN A 32 -0.22 -19.93 -26.23
N ARG A 33 -1.25 -19.15 -25.93
CA ARG A 33 -1.22 -17.68 -26.07
C ARG A 33 -0.22 -17.04 -25.10
N VAL A 34 -0.25 -17.43 -23.83
CA VAL A 34 0.69 -16.94 -22.81
C VAL A 34 2.14 -17.23 -23.19
N LEU A 35 2.43 -18.44 -23.67
CA LEU A 35 3.78 -18.82 -24.10
C LEU A 35 4.28 -17.97 -25.28
N GLN A 36 3.42 -17.73 -26.28
CA GLN A 36 3.78 -16.88 -27.42
C GLN A 36 4.07 -15.44 -26.99
N GLU A 37 3.28 -14.89 -26.07
CA GLU A 37 3.47 -13.52 -25.60
C GLU A 37 4.72 -13.37 -24.72
N TYR A 38 4.99 -14.35 -23.87
CA TYR A 38 6.22 -14.42 -23.08
C TYR A 38 7.48 -14.42 -23.98
N LEU A 39 7.50 -15.26 -25.03
CA LEU A 39 8.62 -15.33 -25.96
C LEU A 39 8.84 -14.01 -26.72
N LYS A 40 7.76 -13.38 -27.23
CA LYS A 40 7.85 -12.08 -27.92
C LYS A 40 8.40 -10.97 -27.04
N ARG A 41 8.07 -10.97 -25.75
CA ARG A 41 8.59 -9.97 -24.79
C ARG A 41 10.04 -10.20 -24.43
N GLN A 42 10.44 -11.47 -24.30
CA GLN A 42 11.84 -11.81 -24.06
C GLN A 42 12.72 -11.31 -25.23
N GLU A 43 12.24 -11.44 -26.47
CA GLU A 43 12.91 -10.89 -27.66
C GLU A 43 12.97 -9.35 -27.68
N ARG A 44 11.99 -8.66 -27.08
CA ARG A 44 11.95 -7.20 -26.96
C ARG A 44 12.79 -6.64 -25.80
N GLY A 45 13.34 -7.49 -24.93
CA GLY A 45 14.05 -7.07 -23.72
C GLY A 45 13.14 -6.51 -22.61
N ASP A 46 11.83 -6.71 -22.72
CA ASP A 46 10.84 -6.18 -21.77
C ASP A 46 10.74 -7.02 -20.47
N SER A 47 11.45 -8.16 -20.39
CA SER A 47 11.44 -9.04 -19.22
C SER A 47 12.59 -8.73 -18.27
N MET A 48 12.40 -7.79 -17.35
CA MET A 48 13.23 -7.70 -16.16
C MET A 48 12.38 -7.64 -14.90
N SER A 49 12.71 -8.52 -13.95
CA SER A 49 12.12 -8.56 -12.61
C SER A 49 12.66 -7.40 -11.78
N LEU A 50 11.81 -6.78 -10.95
CA LEU A 50 12.22 -5.80 -9.94
C LEU A 50 13.22 -6.37 -8.93
N ILE A 51 13.24 -7.70 -8.81
CA ILE A 51 14.21 -8.43 -8.02
C ILE A 51 15.32 -8.86 -8.98
N ASP A 52 16.48 -8.20 -8.89
CA ASP A 52 17.70 -8.68 -9.53
C ASP A 52 18.31 -9.82 -8.66
N PRO A 53 18.34 -11.07 -9.16
CA PRO A 53 18.89 -12.20 -8.42
C PRO A 53 20.37 -12.02 -8.04
N ALA A 54 21.15 -11.27 -8.82
CA ALA A 54 22.55 -10.99 -8.52
C ALA A 54 22.68 -10.05 -7.31
N ILE A 55 21.84 -9.01 -7.25
CA ILE A 55 21.81 -8.04 -6.15
C ILE A 55 21.38 -8.70 -4.83
N VAL A 56 20.38 -9.58 -4.89
CA VAL A 56 19.96 -10.37 -3.73
C VAL A 56 21.05 -11.37 -3.35
N GLY A 57 21.60 -12.09 -4.34
CA GLY A 57 22.66 -13.07 -4.15
C GLY A 57 23.89 -12.52 -3.44
N LYS A 58 24.34 -11.31 -3.79
CA LYS A 58 25.46 -10.62 -3.11
C LYS A 58 25.18 -10.38 -1.63
N SER A 59 23.96 -9.96 -1.28
CA SER A 59 23.58 -9.71 0.12
C SER A 59 23.60 -11.01 0.94
N PHE A 60 23.20 -12.13 0.34
CA PHE A 60 23.29 -13.47 0.97
C PHE A 60 24.73 -14.02 1.01
N GLN A 61 25.58 -13.68 0.05
CA GLN A 61 27.02 -14.01 0.10
C GLN A 61 27.69 -13.31 1.28
N ASP A 62 27.43 -12.02 1.48
CA ASP A 62 27.96 -11.25 2.61
C ASP A 62 27.49 -11.84 3.96
N LEU A 63 26.21 -12.23 4.06
CA LEU A 63 25.68 -12.97 5.21
C LEU A 63 26.46 -14.27 5.44
N PHE A 64 26.66 -15.07 4.39
CA PHE A 64 27.34 -16.36 4.48
C PHE A 64 28.81 -16.22 4.91
N GLU A 65 29.52 -15.23 4.37
CA GLU A 65 30.90 -14.92 4.79
C GLU A 65 31.00 -14.55 6.27
N LYS A 66 30.02 -13.80 6.79
CA LYS A 66 29.98 -13.42 8.22
C LYS A 66 29.63 -14.61 9.10
N LEU A 67 28.68 -15.45 8.69
CA LEU A 67 28.33 -16.69 9.38
C LEU A 67 29.50 -17.68 9.44
N LEU A 68 30.31 -17.79 8.39
CA LEU A 68 31.52 -18.62 8.41
C LEU A 68 32.61 -18.11 9.37
N LYS A 69 32.61 -16.80 9.67
CA LYS A 69 33.55 -16.18 10.62
C LYS A 69 33.12 -16.34 12.08
N ASP A 70 31.85 -16.64 12.33
CA ASP A 70 31.28 -16.91 13.65
C ASP A 70 30.54 -18.27 13.66
N PRO A 71 31.30 -19.39 13.55
CA PRO A 71 30.72 -20.72 13.48
C PRO A 71 29.98 -21.11 14.75
N ASP A 72 30.31 -20.51 15.90
CA ASP A 72 29.67 -20.79 17.18
C ASP A 72 28.19 -20.41 17.16
N LYS A 73 27.83 -19.25 16.58
CA LYS A 73 26.41 -18.86 16.42
C LYS A 73 25.64 -19.80 15.50
N LEU A 74 26.27 -20.25 14.42
CA LEU A 74 25.67 -21.22 13.49
C LEU A 74 25.43 -22.57 14.19
N ILE A 75 26.43 -23.07 14.93
CA ILE A 75 26.33 -24.30 15.71
C ILE A 75 25.26 -24.16 16.80
N GLN A 76 25.21 -23.05 17.53
CA GLN A 76 24.18 -22.81 18.55
C GLN A 76 22.77 -22.79 17.94
N ALA A 77 22.58 -22.12 16.80
CA ALA A 77 21.31 -22.12 16.09
C ALA A 77 20.92 -23.53 15.62
N GLN A 78 21.87 -24.30 15.10
CA GLN A 78 21.66 -25.68 14.67
C GLN A 78 21.31 -26.60 15.85
N VAL A 79 22.03 -26.53 16.96
CA VAL A 79 21.76 -27.31 18.19
C VAL A 79 20.39 -26.94 18.75
N GLY A 80 20.07 -25.65 18.84
CA GLY A 80 18.76 -25.17 19.31
C GLY A 80 17.62 -25.66 18.41
N PHE A 81 17.79 -25.60 17.09
CA PHE A 81 16.84 -26.14 16.13
C PHE A 81 16.62 -27.65 16.32
N TRP A 82 17.68 -28.44 16.40
CA TRP A 82 17.57 -29.89 16.60
C TRP A 82 16.91 -30.25 17.92
N LYS A 83 17.21 -29.51 19.00
CA LYS A 83 16.52 -29.70 20.29
C LYS A 83 15.02 -29.45 20.15
N ASN A 84 14.63 -28.29 19.62
CA ASN A 84 13.21 -27.96 19.42
C ASN A 84 12.51 -28.96 18.48
N TYR A 85 13.23 -29.49 17.49
CA TYR A 85 12.72 -30.50 16.57
C TYR A 85 12.51 -31.86 17.25
N LEU A 86 13.43 -32.27 18.14
CA LEU A 86 13.25 -33.46 18.97
C LEU A 86 12.05 -33.31 19.91
N ASP A 87 11.90 -32.13 20.53
CA ASP A 87 10.74 -31.82 21.38
C ASP A 87 9.43 -31.91 20.56
N LEU A 88 9.44 -31.43 19.32
CA LEU A 88 8.30 -31.56 18.39
C LEU A 88 8.00 -33.03 18.03
N TRP A 89 9.01 -33.85 17.78
CA TRP A 89 8.82 -35.29 17.52
C TRP A 89 8.22 -36.01 18.72
N GLN A 90 8.69 -35.69 19.93
CA GLN A 90 8.12 -36.23 21.17
C GLN A 90 6.65 -35.81 21.32
N ALA A 91 6.36 -34.52 21.19
CA ALA A 91 5.01 -33.99 21.31
C ALA A 91 4.05 -34.60 20.27
N ALA A 92 4.51 -34.75 19.02
CA ALA A 92 3.72 -35.37 17.96
C ALA A 92 3.47 -36.87 18.21
N SER A 93 4.45 -37.58 18.77
CA SER A 93 4.30 -39.01 19.12
C SER A 93 3.28 -39.20 20.25
N GLU A 94 3.37 -38.39 21.31
CA GLU A 94 2.40 -38.40 22.42
C GLU A 94 0.99 -38.04 21.94
N ARG A 95 0.88 -37.06 21.04
CA ARG A 95 -0.39 -36.67 20.43
C ARG A 95 -1.01 -37.76 19.54
N MET A 96 -0.20 -38.49 18.77
CA MET A 96 -0.67 -39.65 18.01
C MET A 96 -1.16 -40.79 18.90
N LEU A 97 -0.66 -40.89 20.14
CA LEU A 97 -1.14 -41.83 21.16
C LEU A 97 -2.43 -41.34 21.88
N GLY A 98 -2.96 -40.17 21.51
CA GLY A 98 -4.20 -39.62 22.05
C GLY A 98 -4.02 -38.76 23.30
N HIS A 99 -2.79 -38.39 23.66
CA HIS A 99 -2.54 -37.47 24.78
C HIS A 99 -2.72 -36.01 24.35
N GLU A 100 -3.21 -35.17 25.27
CA GLU A 100 -3.18 -33.71 25.09
C GLU A 100 -1.78 -33.18 25.39
N VAL A 101 -1.17 -32.53 24.40
CA VAL A 101 0.19 -31.97 24.50
C VAL A 101 0.14 -30.50 24.12
N GLN A 102 0.82 -29.66 24.90
CA GLN A 102 0.98 -28.24 24.55
C GLN A 102 1.87 -28.10 23.31
N PRO A 103 1.51 -27.22 22.35
CA PRO A 103 2.33 -27.01 21.16
C PRO A 103 3.71 -26.44 21.54
N VAL A 104 4.75 -26.93 20.86
CA VAL A 104 6.14 -26.46 21.05
C VAL A 104 6.30 -25.03 20.53
N ILE A 105 5.54 -24.67 19.50
CA ILE A 105 5.48 -23.32 18.93
C ILE A 105 4.07 -23.03 18.39
N THR A 106 3.65 -21.78 18.52
CA THR A 106 2.37 -21.30 17.98
C THR A 106 2.60 -20.20 16.94
N PRO A 107 1.69 -20.03 15.96
CA PRO A 107 1.76 -18.93 15.02
C PRO A 107 1.76 -17.57 15.76
N PRO A 108 2.48 -16.55 15.24
CA PRO A 108 2.42 -15.21 15.80
C PRO A 108 0.98 -14.66 15.82
N PRO A 109 0.64 -13.77 16.78
CA PRO A 109 -0.66 -13.11 16.81
C PRO A 109 -0.98 -12.43 15.47
N GLY A 110 -2.16 -12.73 14.92
CA GLY A 110 -2.61 -12.15 13.65
C GLY A 110 -2.26 -12.95 12.39
N ASP A 111 -1.44 -14.01 12.47
CA ASP A 111 -1.19 -14.89 11.32
C ASP A 111 -2.46 -15.66 10.95
N LYS A 112 -3.06 -15.32 9.81
CA LYS A 112 -4.33 -15.89 9.34
C LYS A 112 -4.15 -17.18 8.55
N ARG A 113 -2.91 -17.60 8.24
CA ARG A 113 -2.62 -18.76 7.38
C ARG A 113 -3.08 -20.08 8.00
N PHE A 114 -3.01 -20.19 9.33
CA PHE A 114 -3.30 -21.42 10.08
C PHE A 114 -4.66 -21.40 10.80
N LYS A 115 -5.67 -20.74 10.21
CA LYS A 115 -7.00 -20.54 10.83
C LYS A 115 -7.90 -21.76 10.83
N ASP A 116 -7.71 -22.68 9.89
CA ASP A 116 -8.50 -23.91 9.80
C ASP A 116 -8.24 -24.80 11.02
N GLU A 117 -9.30 -25.33 11.64
CA GLU A 117 -9.23 -26.15 12.85
C GLU A 117 -8.35 -27.40 12.64
N GLN A 118 -8.26 -27.92 11.41
CA GLN A 118 -7.40 -29.07 11.10
C GLN A 118 -5.92 -28.80 11.38
N TRP A 119 -5.46 -27.54 11.32
CA TRP A 119 -4.09 -27.19 11.71
C TRP A 119 -3.81 -27.39 13.19
N ALA A 120 -4.86 -27.37 14.02
CA ALA A 120 -4.76 -27.56 15.45
C ALA A 120 -5.20 -28.96 15.87
N GLU A 121 -6.16 -29.60 15.20
CA GLU A 121 -6.76 -30.87 15.61
C GLU A 121 -6.06 -32.09 15.02
N ASN A 122 -5.64 -32.02 13.75
CA ASN A 122 -5.02 -33.15 13.06
C ASN A 122 -3.52 -33.21 13.38
N ALA A 123 -3.05 -34.33 13.94
CA ALA A 123 -1.67 -34.50 14.37
C ALA A 123 -0.64 -34.32 13.24
N VAL A 124 -0.96 -34.69 12.00
CA VAL A 124 -0.06 -34.53 10.85
C VAL A 124 0.05 -33.07 10.44
N PHE A 125 -1.08 -32.36 10.30
CA PHE A 125 -1.07 -30.94 9.93
C PHE A 125 -0.50 -30.07 11.05
N ASP A 126 -0.76 -30.41 12.31
CA ASP A 126 -0.16 -29.74 13.47
C ASP A 126 1.37 -29.91 13.49
N PHE A 127 1.88 -31.11 13.21
CA PHE A 127 3.32 -31.36 13.07
C PHE A 127 3.93 -30.56 11.91
N ILE A 128 3.30 -30.55 10.73
CA ILE A 128 3.77 -29.78 9.56
C ILE A 128 3.83 -28.28 9.89
N LYS A 129 2.77 -27.74 10.50
CA LYS A 129 2.71 -26.34 10.93
C LYS A 129 3.84 -26.02 11.90
N GLN A 130 3.99 -26.79 12.98
CA GLN A 130 5.01 -26.52 14.00
C GLN A 130 6.43 -26.70 13.45
N SER A 131 6.66 -27.70 12.60
CA SER A 131 7.94 -27.91 11.90
C SER A 131 8.33 -26.70 11.06
N TYR A 132 7.39 -26.17 10.27
CA TYR A 132 7.57 -24.94 9.51
C TYR A 132 7.86 -23.73 10.43
N LEU A 133 7.08 -23.54 11.49
CA LEU A 133 7.26 -22.41 12.41
C LEU A 133 8.63 -22.45 13.11
N LEU A 134 9.10 -23.63 13.52
CA LEU A 134 10.44 -23.81 14.10
C LEU A 134 11.54 -23.50 13.08
N ALA A 135 11.41 -23.96 11.83
CA ALA A 135 12.37 -23.66 10.78
C ALA A 135 12.37 -22.16 10.44
N ALA A 136 11.20 -21.55 10.36
CA ALA A 136 11.02 -20.12 10.12
C ALA A 136 11.67 -19.27 11.23
N ASP A 137 11.41 -19.60 12.50
CA ASP A 137 12.01 -18.91 13.65
C ASP A 137 13.53 -19.10 13.69
N SER A 138 14.02 -20.31 13.41
CA SER A 138 15.46 -20.60 13.38
C SER A 138 16.18 -19.80 12.29
N VAL A 139 15.68 -19.82 11.06
CA VAL A 139 16.29 -19.11 9.92
C VAL A 139 16.25 -17.59 10.14
N GLN A 140 15.10 -17.04 10.54
CA GLN A 140 14.99 -15.61 10.81
C GLN A 140 15.81 -15.19 12.04
N GLY A 141 15.82 -16.01 13.08
CA GLY A 141 16.59 -15.80 14.30
C GLY A 141 18.10 -15.81 14.04
N LEU A 142 18.57 -16.68 13.13
CA LEU A 142 19.96 -16.70 12.70
C LEU A 142 20.34 -15.37 12.02
N VAL A 143 19.54 -14.93 11.04
CA VAL A 143 19.77 -13.66 10.32
C VAL A 143 19.81 -12.47 11.29
N ARG A 144 18.91 -12.42 12.28
CA ARG A 144 18.86 -11.34 13.29
C ARG A 144 20.09 -11.30 14.22
N LYS A 145 20.77 -12.43 14.42
CA LYS A 145 21.89 -12.56 15.37
C LYS A 145 23.26 -12.37 14.70
N VAL A 146 23.32 -12.26 13.37
CA VAL A 146 24.56 -12.01 12.66
C VAL A 146 25.04 -10.59 12.97
N GLU A 147 26.24 -10.50 13.54
CA GLU A 147 26.89 -9.23 13.84
C GLU A 147 27.83 -8.82 12.70
N GLY A 148 28.07 -7.51 12.56
CA GLY A 148 29.05 -6.98 11.62
C GLY A 148 28.59 -6.90 10.16
N LEU A 149 27.29 -7.02 9.91
CA LEU A 149 26.64 -6.49 8.71
C LEU A 149 26.33 -5.01 8.93
N ASP A 150 26.42 -4.19 7.89
CA ASP A 150 25.86 -2.84 7.94
C ASP A 150 24.32 -2.90 7.98
N ASP A 151 23.69 -1.86 8.54
CA ASP A 151 22.24 -1.83 8.78
C ASP A 151 21.42 -2.05 7.50
N LYS A 152 21.88 -1.51 6.37
CA LYS A 152 21.18 -1.61 5.08
C LYS A 152 21.21 -3.06 4.57
N THR A 153 22.36 -3.71 4.60
CA THR A 153 22.50 -5.12 4.22
C THR A 153 21.70 -6.03 5.16
N ALA A 154 21.75 -5.78 6.47
CA ALA A 154 20.97 -6.53 7.46
C ALA A 154 19.46 -6.46 7.19
N ARG A 155 18.91 -5.26 6.96
CA ARG A 155 17.48 -5.05 6.61
C ARG A 155 17.11 -5.78 5.32
N LYS A 156 17.96 -5.72 4.30
CA LYS A 156 17.74 -6.38 3.00
C LYS A 156 17.70 -7.91 3.12
N VAL A 157 18.68 -8.50 3.82
CA VAL A 157 18.73 -9.94 4.06
C VAL A 157 17.53 -10.38 4.88
N GLN A 158 17.16 -9.64 5.94
CA GLN A 158 15.98 -9.94 6.75
C GLN A 158 14.70 -9.92 5.91
N PHE A 159 14.53 -8.90 5.05
CA PHE A 159 13.39 -8.79 4.15
C PHE A 159 13.28 -9.99 3.21
N TYR A 160 14.32 -10.30 2.44
CA TYR A 160 14.28 -11.41 1.48
C TYR A 160 14.22 -12.79 2.15
N THR A 161 14.81 -12.94 3.33
CA THR A 161 14.66 -14.16 4.14
C THR A 161 13.20 -14.36 4.53
N ARG A 162 12.49 -13.30 4.94
CA ARG A 162 11.06 -13.37 5.24
C ARG A 162 10.26 -13.73 3.99
N GLN A 163 10.55 -13.15 2.83
CA GLN A 163 9.91 -13.52 1.56
C GLN A 163 10.07 -15.01 1.25
N PHE A 164 11.27 -15.55 1.44
CA PHE A 164 11.55 -16.97 1.25
C PHE A 164 10.77 -17.85 2.24
N VAL A 165 10.79 -17.50 3.54
CA VAL A 165 10.03 -18.22 4.56
C VAL A 165 8.54 -18.23 4.23
N ASP A 166 7.98 -17.07 3.88
CA ASP A 166 6.57 -16.94 3.52
C ASP A 166 6.21 -17.76 2.27
N ALA A 167 7.11 -17.86 1.30
CA ALA A 167 6.93 -18.70 0.11
C ALA A 167 6.91 -20.19 0.44
N MET A 168 7.73 -20.62 1.40
CA MET A 168 7.83 -22.00 1.84
C MET A 168 6.74 -22.41 2.84
N ALA A 169 5.79 -21.52 3.16
CA ALA A 169 4.70 -21.84 4.06
C ALA A 169 3.90 -23.06 3.56
N PRO A 170 3.60 -24.05 4.42
CA PRO A 170 2.91 -25.28 4.01
C PRO A 170 1.47 -25.01 3.52
N THR A 171 0.92 -23.84 3.84
CA THR A 171 -0.36 -23.36 3.34
C THR A 171 -0.36 -23.08 1.84
N ASN A 172 0.81 -22.90 1.22
CA ASN A 172 0.94 -22.55 -0.19
C ASN A 172 0.95 -23.77 -1.12
N PHE A 173 0.83 -24.99 -0.59
CA PHE A 173 0.90 -26.23 -1.37
C PHE A 173 -0.30 -27.13 -1.11
N VAL A 174 -0.81 -27.75 -2.18
CA VAL A 174 -2.01 -28.61 -2.15
C VAL A 174 -1.92 -29.74 -1.13
N LEU A 175 -0.78 -30.46 -1.11
CA LEU A 175 -0.62 -31.67 -0.29
C LEU A 175 -0.48 -31.39 1.21
N THR A 176 -0.10 -30.16 1.57
CA THR A 176 0.17 -29.78 2.96
C THR A 176 -0.86 -28.80 3.51
N ASN A 177 -1.82 -28.35 2.71
CA ASN A 177 -2.89 -27.46 3.13
C ASN A 177 -4.21 -28.25 3.29
N PRO A 178 -4.73 -28.41 4.53
CA PRO A 178 -5.94 -29.20 4.80
C PRO A 178 -7.16 -28.65 4.06
N THR A 179 -7.34 -27.33 4.04
CA THR A 179 -8.47 -26.68 3.37
C THR A 179 -8.45 -26.92 1.86
N VAL A 180 -7.27 -26.83 1.23
CA VAL A 180 -7.11 -27.07 -0.21
C VAL A 180 -7.29 -28.55 -0.53
N LEU A 181 -6.67 -29.44 0.26
CA LEU A 181 -6.78 -30.89 0.07
C LEU A 181 -8.23 -31.34 0.15
N GLN A 182 -8.96 -30.87 1.17
CA GLN A 182 -10.39 -31.15 1.33
C GLN A 182 -11.20 -30.62 0.13
N ALA A 183 -10.98 -29.38 -0.28
CA ALA A 183 -11.66 -28.80 -1.44
C ALA A 183 -11.36 -29.56 -2.74
N THR A 184 -10.14 -30.06 -2.91
CA THR A 184 -9.74 -30.90 -4.05
C THR A 184 -10.44 -32.25 -4.05
N LEU A 185 -10.53 -32.91 -2.90
CA LEU A 185 -11.27 -34.17 -2.76
C LEU A 185 -12.77 -33.97 -3.01
N ASP A 186 -13.37 -32.96 -2.38
CA ASP A 186 -14.82 -32.68 -2.46
C ASP A 186 -15.26 -32.28 -3.87
N SER A 187 -14.40 -31.58 -4.62
CA SER A 187 -14.69 -31.13 -5.97
C SER A 187 -14.20 -32.07 -7.07
N GLY A 188 -13.53 -33.18 -6.72
CA GLY A 188 -12.88 -34.06 -7.69
C GLY A 188 -11.79 -33.36 -8.52
N GLY A 189 -11.13 -32.34 -7.96
CA GLY A 189 -10.07 -31.56 -8.61
C GLY A 189 -10.54 -30.33 -9.41
N ASP A 190 -11.84 -30.05 -9.48
CA ASP A 190 -12.38 -28.89 -10.23
C ASP A 190 -11.87 -27.53 -9.67
N ASN A 191 -11.54 -27.45 -8.37
CA ASN A 191 -10.90 -26.26 -7.79
C ASN A 191 -9.54 -25.93 -8.44
N LEU A 192 -8.69 -26.94 -8.67
CA LEU A 192 -7.37 -26.75 -9.27
C LEU A 192 -7.47 -26.37 -10.75
N VAL A 193 -8.45 -26.95 -11.45
CA VAL A 193 -8.70 -26.65 -12.87
C VAL A 193 -9.15 -25.20 -13.04
N ARG A 194 -10.11 -24.74 -12.22
CA ARG A 194 -10.51 -23.32 -12.18
C ARG A 194 -9.35 -22.43 -11.77
N GLY A 195 -8.56 -22.85 -10.79
CA GLY A 195 -7.40 -22.10 -10.35
C GLY A 195 -6.31 -21.94 -11.41
N LEU A 196 -6.09 -22.96 -12.25
CA LEU A 196 -5.21 -22.87 -13.41
C LEU A 196 -5.75 -21.91 -14.47
N GLN A 197 -7.07 -21.90 -14.72
CA GLN A 197 -7.70 -20.90 -15.60
C GLN A 197 -7.47 -19.48 -15.06
N ASN A 198 -7.68 -19.25 -13.76
CA ASN A 198 -7.43 -17.96 -13.11
C ASN A 198 -5.96 -17.53 -13.27
N MET A 199 -5.01 -18.45 -13.07
CA MET A 199 -3.57 -18.16 -13.24
C MET A 199 -3.23 -17.80 -14.69
N LEU A 200 -3.82 -18.51 -15.67
CA LEU A 200 -3.60 -18.22 -17.09
C LEU A 200 -4.21 -16.88 -17.50
N GLU A 201 -5.40 -16.53 -17.00
CA GLU A 201 -6.02 -15.22 -17.23
C GLU A 201 -5.19 -14.08 -16.62
N ASP A 202 -4.60 -14.30 -15.43
CA ASP A 202 -3.69 -13.36 -14.79
C ASP A 202 -2.35 -13.21 -15.55
N LEU A 203 -1.83 -14.29 -16.12
CA LEU A 203 -0.65 -14.27 -16.99
C LEU A 203 -0.94 -13.57 -18.33
N GLU A 204 -2.09 -13.83 -18.94
CA GLU A 204 -2.53 -13.18 -20.19
C GLU A 204 -2.68 -11.68 -19.98
N ARG A 205 -3.35 -11.26 -18.89
CA ARG A 205 -3.49 -9.83 -18.51
C ARG A 205 -2.13 -9.17 -18.27
N GLY A 206 -1.21 -9.85 -17.60
CA GLY A 206 0.13 -9.33 -17.37
C GLY A 206 1.07 -9.41 -18.57
N GLY A 207 0.61 -9.92 -19.72
CA GLY A 207 1.43 -10.15 -20.92
C GLY A 207 2.59 -11.11 -20.65
N GLY A 208 2.32 -12.25 -20.01
CA GLY A 208 3.33 -13.25 -19.66
C GLY A 208 4.02 -13.03 -18.31
N GLN A 209 3.72 -11.95 -17.59
CA GLN A 209 4.04 -11.81 -16.16
C GLN A 209 2.80 -12.11 -15.33
N LEU A 210 2.97 -12.80 -14.19
CA LEU A 210 1.84 -13.12 -13.33
C LEU A 210 1.38 -11.87 -12.58
N GLN A 211 0.29 -11.24 -13.04
CA GLN A 211 -0.36 -10.15 -12.32
C GLN A 211 -1.54 -10.72 -11.52
N ILE A 212 -1.35 -10.96 -10.23
CA ILE A 212 -2.37 -11.60 -9.39
C ILE A 212 -3.62 -10.71 -9.24
N LYS A 213 -4.80 -11.22 -9.61
CA LYS A 213 -6.07 -10.50 -9.40
C LYS A 213 -6.46 -10.47 -7.92
N MET A 214 -6.31 -9.34 -7.26
CA MET A 214 -6.66 -9.18 -5.84
C MET A 214 -8.13 -8.84 -5.59
N THR A 215 -8.86 -8.41 -6.62
CA THR A 215 -10.28 -8.08 -6.51
C THR A 215 -10.97 -8.17 -7.87
N ASP A 216 -12.30 -8.15 -7.87
CA ASP A 216 -13.06 -7.98 -9.10
C ASP A 216 -12.84 -6.57 -9.70
N LEU A 217 -12.15 -6.53 -10.85
CA LEU A 217 -11.80 -5.31 -11.56
C LEU A 217 -12.99 -4.69 -12.30
N ASP A 218 -14.11 -5.40 -12.46
CA ASP A 218 -15.30 -4.87 -13.11
C ASP A 218 -16.39 -4.45 -12.12
N ALA A 219 -16.21 -4.78 -10.83
CA ALA A 219 -17.14 -4.41 -9.77
C ALA A 219 -17.18 -2.90 -9.47
N PHE A 220 -16.10 -2.17 -9.76
CA PHE A 220 -16.01 -0.74 -9.49
C PHE A 220 -15.65 0.08 -10.72
N LYS A 221 -16.26 1.25 -10.83
CA LYS A 221 -16.07 2.22 -11.91
C LYS A 221 -16.10 3.64 -11.34
N PRO A 222 -14.97 4.38 -11.40
CA PRO A 222 -14.91 5.76 -10.94
C PRO A 222 -15.97 6.64 -11.61
N GLY A 223 -16.81 7.28 -10.80
CA GLY A 223 -17.93 8.12 -11.22
C GLY A 223 -19.27 7.40 -11.33
N GLU A 224 -19.32 6.07 -11.21
CA GLU A 224 -20.57 5.29 -11.16
C GLU A 224 -20.86 4.77 -9.75
N ASN A 225 -19.87 4.15 -9.10
CA ASN A 225 -20.06 3.52 -7.77
C ASN A 225 -18.89 3.72 -6.78
N ILE A 226 -17.82 4.38 -7.21
CA ILE A 226 -16.69 4.87 -6.40
C ILE A 226 -16.31 6.26 -6.92
N ALA A 227 -15.77 7.17 -6.10
CA ALA A 227 -15.53 8.56 -6.49
C ALA A 227 -16.82 9.26 -7.00
N VAL A 228 -17.92 9.07 -6.27
CA VAL A 228 -19.27 9.51 -6.68
C VAL A 228 -19.75 10.76 -5.94
N THR A 229 -18.86 11.45 -5.20
CA THR A 229 -19.24 12.73 -4.58
C THR A 229 -19.50 13.75 -5.70
N PRO A 230 -20.70 14.35 -5.78
CA PRO A 230 -21.03 15.29 -6.85
C PRO A 230 -20.10 16.49 -6.87
N GLY A 231 -19.72 16.93 -8.06
CA GLY A 231 -18.80 18.04 -8.26
C GLY A 231 -18.47 18.23 -9.73
N LYS A 232 -17.59 19.20 -10.02
CA LYS A 232 -17.15 19.52 -11.38
C LYS A 232 -15.65 19.79 -11.43
N VAL A 233 -15.01 19.41 -12.54
CA VAL A 233 -13.68 19.89 -12.88
C VAL A 233 -13.79 21.37 -13.25
N ILE A 234 -13.12 22.25 -12.51
CA ILE A 234 -13.18 23.70 -12.69
C ILE A 234 -11.90 24.28 -13.31
N PHE A 235 -10.81 23.52 -13.30
CA PHE A 235 -9.53 23.90 -13.89
C PHE A 235 -8.79 22.64 -14.33
N GLN A 236 -8.00 22.76 -15.40
CA GLN A 236 -7.19 21.68 -15.93
C GLN A 236 -5.91 22.26 -16.55
N ASN A 237 -4.77 21.64 -16.23
CA ASN A 237 -3.50 21.82 -16.93
C ASN A 237 -3.02 20.45 -17.45
N GLU A 238 -1.78 20.36 -17.96
CA GLU A 238 -1.24 19.11 -18.51
C GLU A 238 -1.05 17.99 -17.48
N LEU A 239 -0.93 18.31 -16.19
CA LEU A 239 -0.63 17.36 -15.12
C LEU A 239 -1.83 17.03 -14.24
N MET A 240 -2.82 17.92 -14.17
CA MET A 240 -3.85 17.91 -13.14
C MET A 240 -5.19 18.42 -13.68
N GLN A 241 -6.26 17.79 -13.20
CA GLN A 241 -7.58 18.38 -13.09
C GLN A 241 -7.84 18.81 -11.64
N LEU A 242 -8.41 19.99 -11.45
CA LEU A 242 -8.88 20.47 -10.15
C LEU A 242 -10.40 20.33 -10.09
N ILE A 243 -10.86 19.50 -9.14
CA ILE A 243 -12.28 19.26 -8.90
C ILE A 243 -12.75 20.19 -7.78
N GLN A 244 -13.89 20.85 -7.95
CA GLN A 244 -14.68 21.47 -6.88
C GLN A 244 -15.93 20.62 -6.64
N TYR A 245 -16.17 20.24 -5.39
CA TYR A 245 -17.36 19.45 -5.05
C TYR A 245 -18.59 20.33 -4.79
N ASP A 246 -19.76 19.80 -5.11
CA ASP A 246 -21.03 20.45 -4.84
C ASP A 246 -21.24 20.55 -3.31
N PRO A 247 -21.67 21.71 -2.78
CA PRO A 247 -21.94 21.85 -1.36
C PRO A 247 -23.17 21.02 -0.96
N SER A 248 -23.12 20.36 0.21
CA SER A 248 -24.28 19.65 0.78
C SER A 248 -24.99 20.42 1.90
N THR A 249 -24.52 21.63 2.21
CA THR A 249 -25.06 22.53 3.25
C THR A 249 -25.41 23.91 2.65
N PRO A 250 -26.40 24.65 3.22
CA PRO A 250 -26.76 25.99 2.73
C PRO A 250 -25.67 27.05 2.93
N THR A 251 -24.83 26.86 3.95
CA THR A 251 -23.67 27.70 4.24
C THR A 251 -22.43 26.84 4.33
N VAL A 252 -21.27 27.43 4.02
CA VAL A 252 -19.96 26.80 4.09
C VAL A 252 -18.97 27.72 4.81
N TYR A 253 -17.87 27.18 5.30
CA TYR A 253 -16.78 27.99 5.82
C TYR A 253 -16.18 28.89 4.73
N GLN A 254 -15.80 30.10 5.12
CA GLN A 254 -15.25 31.11 4.23
C GLN A 254 -14.05 30.56 3.48
N ARG A 255 -13.05 30.01 4.17
CA ARG A 255 -11.81 29.53 3.55
C ARG A 255 -12.03 28.14 2.93
N PRO A 256 -11.78 27.98 1.62
CA PRO A 256 -11.84 26.68 0.95
C PRO A 256 -10.83 25.67 1.51
N PHE A 257 -11.09 24.40 1.21
CA PHE A 257 -10.23 23.28 1.59
C PHE A 257 -9.70 22.54 0.35
N LEU A 258 -8.38 22.46 0.18
CA LEU A 258 -7.75 21.76 -0.94
C LEU A 258 -7.08 20.46 -0.49
N PHE A 259 -7.50 19.34 -1.05
CA PHE A 259 -6.76 18.09 -1.00
C PHE A 259 -5.74 18.00 -2.14
N VAL A 260 -4.48 17.78 -1.78
CA VAL A 260 -3.37 17.43 -2.67
C VAL A 260 -3.17 15.92 -2.59
N SER A 261 -3.71 15.21 -3.57
CA SER A 261 -3.61 13.75 -3.65
C SER A 261 -2.19 13.29 -4.02
N PRO A 262 -1.82 12.03 -3.71
CA PRO A 262 -0.67 11.41 -4.32
C PRO A 262 -0.98 11.08 -5.79
N TRP A 263 0.07 10.95 -6.61
CA TRP A 263 -0.01 10.38 -7.97
C TRP A 263 0.62 9.00 -8.07
N ILE A 264 0.96 8.39 -6.93
CA ILE A 264 1.17 6.93 -6.81
C ILE A 264 -0.20 6.35 -6.45
N ASN A 265 -0.82 5.66 -7.41
CA ASN A 265 -2.26 5.40 -7.50
C ASN A 265 -3.09 6.71 -7.56
N LYS A 266 -4.42 6.58 -7.57
CA LYS A 266 -5.35 7.67 -7.89
C LYS A 266 -5.94 8.33 -6.66
N TYR A 267 -6.42 9.58 -6.83
CA TYR A 267 -6.89 10.41 -5.71
C TYR A 267 -8.09 9.81 -4.93
N TYR A 268 -8.89 8.96 -5.57
CA TYR A 268 -10.17 8.51 -5.02
C TYR A 268 -10.05 7.63 -3.78
N ILE A 269 -8.83 7.32 -3.31
CA ILE A 269 -8.63 6.79 -1.94
C ILE A 269 -9.23 7.69 -0.87
N MET A 270 -9.32 9.01 -1.12
CA MET A 270 -9.97 9.98 -0.24
C MET A 270 -11.46 10.16 -0.54
N ASP A 271 -11.95 9.66 -1.68
CA ASP A 271 -13.34 9.73 -2.13
C ASP A 271 -13.81 8.36 -2.61
N MET A 272 -13.80 7.39 -1.70
CA MET A 272 -14.12 5.99 -2.00
C MET A 272 -15.63 5.82 -2.28
N ARG A 273 -16.33 5.00 -1.49
CA ARG A 273 -17.80 4.94 -1.52
C ARG A 273 -18.35 5.97 -0.55
N PRO A 274 -19.63 6.37 -0.66
CA PRO A 274 -20.22 7.39 0.23
C PRO A 274 -20.00 7.13 1.73
N LYS A 275 -20.03 5.86 2.16
CA LYS A 275 -19.83 5.47 3.57
C LYS A 275 -18.40 5.64 4.09
N ASN A 276 -17.40 5.74 3.19
CA ASN A 276 -15.98 5.83 3.53
C ASN A 276 -15.25 6.92 2.72
N SER A 277 -15.99 7.93 2.25
CA SER A 277 -15.43 9.09 1.55
C SER A 277 -15.11 10.21 2.55
N MET A 278 -13.84 10.56 2.65
CA MET A 278 -13.36 11.71 3.44
C MET A 278 -13.79 13.02 2.79
N VAL A 279 -13.76 13.09 1.46
CA VAL A 279 -14.25 14.23 0.69
C VAL A 279 -15.72 14.49 1.00
N LYS A 280 -16.59 13.49 0.87
CA LYS A 280 -18.02 13.61 1.15
C LYS A 280 -18.25 14.10 2.58
N TRP A 281 -17.53 13.51 3.53
CA TRP A 281 -17.63 13.90 4.93
C TRP A 281 -17.23 15.36 5.16
N MET A 282 -16.14 15.85 4.55
CA MET A 282 -15.71 17.25 4.63
C MET A 282 -16.72 18.21 4.00
N VAL A 283 -17.31 17.85 2.86
CA VAL A 283 -18.40 18.61 2.23
C VAL A 283 -19.59 18.70 3.20
N ASP A 284 -19.95 17.59 3.85
CA ASP A 284 -21.03 17.54 4.85
C ASP A 284 -20.72 18.32 6.14
N GLN A 285 -19.45 18.58 6.45
CA GLN A 285 -19.04 19.47 7.54
C GLN A 285 -19.10 20.96 7.15
N GLY A 286 -19.55 21.29 5.93
CA GLY A 286 -19.69 22.65 5.44
C GLY A 286 -18.41 23.27 4.92
N PHE A 287 -17.46 22.50 4.37
CA PHE A 287 -16.31 23.07 3.65
C PHE A 287 -16.61 23.16 2.14
N THR A 288 -16.13 24.22 1.48
CA THR A 288 -15.95 24.20 0.02
C THR A 288 -14.70 23.36 -0.29
N VAL A 289 -14.90 22.13 -0.77
CA VAL A 289 -13.80 21.16 -0.95
C VAL A 289 -13.32 21.14 -2.40
N PHE A 290 -12.00 21.12 -2.56
CA PHE A 290 -11.28 20.95 -3.82
C PHE A 290 -10.35 19.74 -3.76
N MET A 291 -10.11 19.10 -4.90
CA MET A 291 -9.23 17.92 -5.02
C MET A 291 -8.36 18.00 -6.27
N THR A 292 -7.06 17.76 -6.12
CA THR A 292 -6.17 17.52 -7.26
C THR A 292 -6.38 16.10 -7.80
N SER A 293 -6.66 15.97 -9.08
CA SER A 293 -6.76 14.71 -9.82
C SER A 293 -5.66 14.66 -10.87
N TRP A 294 -4.59 13.90 -10.58
CA TRP A 294 -3.41 13.84 -11.45
C TRP A 294 -3.67 12.99 -12.70
N VAL A 295 -3.07 13.39 -13.81
CA VAL A 295 -3.02 12.61 -15.04
C VAL A 295 -2.24 11.31 -14.82
N ASN A 296 -2.65 10.22 -15.47
CA ASN A 296 -1.81 9.04 -15.62
C ASN A 296 -0.87 9.26 -16.81
N PRO A 297 0.44 9.46 -16.61
CA PRO A 297 1.32 9.98 -17.66
C PRO A 297 1.69 8.92 -18.71
N ASP A 298 1.96 9.40 -19.92
CA ASP A 298 2.54 8.63 -21.02
C ASP A 298 3.91 9.21 -21.44
N GLU A 299 4.47 8.73 -22.56
CA GLU A 299 5.78 9.14 -23.07
C GLU A 299 5.89 10.66 -23.25
N ARG A 300 4.78 11.37 -23.52
CA ARG A 300 4.79 12.82 -23.78
C ARG A 300 5.14 13.62 -22.54
N LEU A 301 4.82 13.09 -21.36
CA LEU A 301 5.08 13.74 -20.07
C LEU A 301 6.39 13.29 -19.43
N ALA A 302 7.21 12.49 -20.12
CA ALA A 302 8.46 11.94 -19.58
C ALA A 302 9.43 12.97 -18.96
N HIS A 303 9.44 14.18 -19.53
CA HIS A 303 10.31 15.29 -19.14
C HIS A 303 9.77 16.10 -17.94
N LYS A 304 8.55 15.80 -17.47
CA LYS A 304 7.96 16.49 -16.32
C LYS A 304 8.75 16.16 -15.06
N LYS A 305 9.07 17.21 -14.31
CA LYS A 305 9.92 17.19 -13.12
C LYS A 305 9.09 17.39 -11.86
N PHE A 306 9.72 17.20 -10.71
CA PHE A 306 9.08 17.38 -9.41
C PHE A 306 8.56 18.82 -9.18
N ASP A 307 9.24 19.82 -9.72
CA ASP A 307 8.80 21.21 -9.64
C ASP A 307 7.58 21.52 -10.52
N ASP A 308 7.38 20.85 -11.66
CA ASP A 308 6.15 20.98 -12.46
C ASP A 308 4.90 20.56 -11.66
N TYR A 309 5.00 19.51 -10.84
CA TYR A 309 3.93 19.08 -9.94
C TYR A 309 3.71 20.10 -8.82
N MET A 310 4.79 20.63 -8.22
CA MET A 310 4.70 21.69 -7.19
C MET A 310 4.02 22.94 -7.74
N LEU A 311 4.43 23.40 -8.93
CA LEU A 311 3.85 24.55 -9.59
C LEU A 311 2.38 24.32 -9.96
N SER A 312 2.00 23.10 -10.36
CA SER A 312 0.60 22.76 -10.60
C SER A 312 -0.24 22.87 -9.31
N VAL A 313 0.31 22.55 -8.13
CA VAL A 313 -0.37 22.80 -6.85
C VAL A 313 -0.58 24.31 -6.61
N VAL A 314 0.39 25.16 -6.97
CA VAL A 314 0.25 26.62 -6.89
C VAL A 314 -0.82 27.12 -7.86
N GLU A 315 -0.84 26.63 -9.09
CA GLU A 315 -1.87 26.95 -10.09
C GLU A 315 -3.27 26.53 -9.61
N ALA A 316 -3.40 25.39 -8.92
CA ALA A 316 -4.65 25.00 -8.29
C ALA A 316 -5.11 26.01 -7.23
N MET A 317 -4.19 26.55 -6.43
CA MET A 317 -4.52 27.60 -5.45
C MET A 317 -4.99 28.90 -6.14
N ASP A 318 -4.36 29.28 -7.26
CA ASP A 318 -4.79 30.43 -8.05
C ASP A 318 -6.17 30.19 -8.71
N ALA A 319 -6.46 28.96 -9.13
CA ALA A 319 -7.76 28.57 -9.66
C ALA A 319 -8.85 28.60 -8.58
N ILE A 320 -8.54 28.20 -7.34
CA ILE A 320 -9.47 28.31 -6.20
C ILE A 320 -9.82 29.77 -5.91
N GLU A 321 -8.83 30.67 -5.92
CA GLU A 321 -9.07 32.11 -5.73
C GLU A 321 -9.99 32.66 -6.83
N GLN A 322 -9.83 32.21 -8.08
CA GLN A 322 -10.73 32.59 -9.18
C GLN A 322 -12.14 31.99 -9.05
N ALA A 323 -12.26 30.77 -8.57
CA ALA A 323 -13.53 30.07 -8.40
C ALA A 323 -14.35 30.62 -7.21
N THR A 324 -13.68 31.06 -6.15
CA THR A 324 -14.34 31.38 -4.87
C THR A 324 -14.25 32.85 -4.46
N GLY A 325 -13.31 33.61 -5.03
CA GLY A 325 -12.93 34.93 -4.56
C GLY A 325 -12.04 34.91 -3.30
N GLU A 326 -11.77 33.74 -2.73
CA GLU A 326 -11.01 33.59 -1.50
C GLU A 326 -9.55 33.25 -1.79
N ARG A 327 -8.67 34.16 -1.38
CA ARG A 327 -7.22 33.94 -1.47
C ARG A 327 -6.74 32.96 -0.40
N GLU A 328 -7.33 32.97 0.78
CA GLU A 328 -6.89 32.17 1.92
C GLU A 328 -7.54 30.78 1.93
N ILE A 329 -6.73 29.73 2.05
CA ILE A 329 -7.21 28.34 2.00
C ILE A 329 -6.63 27.49 3.14
N ASN A 330 -7.27 26.35 3.39
CA ASN A 330 -6.73 25.25 4.17
C ASN A 330 -6.38 24.08 3.24
N THR A 331 -5.41 23.26 3.63
CA THR A 331 -4.88 22.21 2.75
C THR A 331 -4.72 20.87 3.46
N ALA A 332 -4.81 19.79 2.71
CA ALA A 332 -4.37 18.46 3.10
C ALA A 332 -3.46 17.87 2.02
N GLY A 333 -2.49 17.06 2.40
CA GLY A 333 -1.72 16.25 1.46
C GLY A 333 -1.56 14.82 1.96
N TYR A 334 -1.70 13.84 1.07
CA TYR A 334 -1.57 12.42 1.43
C TYR A 334 -0.34 11.78 0.78
N CYS A 335 0.50 11.11 1.58
CA CYS A 335 1.70 10.40 1.14
C CYS A 335 2.60 11.36 0.33
N LEU A 336 2.93 11.03 -0.91
CA LEU A 336 3.69 11.91 -1.82
C LEU A 336 2.99 13.27 -2.07
N GLY A 337 1.65 13.30 -2.02
CA GLY A 337 0.85 14.52 -2.03
C GLY A 337 1.11 15.42 -0.80
N GLY A 338 1.43 14.83 0.35
CA GLY A 338 1.90 15.55 1.53
C GLY A 338 3.31 16.11 1.34
N THR A 339 4.22 15.30 0.76
CA THR A 339 5.60 15.72 0.52
C THR A 339 5.63 16.92 -0.43
N ILE A 340 4.90 16.86 -1.55
CA ILE A 340 4.80 17.99 -2.48
C ILE A 340 4.11 19.19 -1.82
N LEU A 341 3.10 19.00 -0.97
CA LEU A 341 2.45 20.10 -0.25
C LEU A 341 3.44 20.82 0.67
N LEU A 342 4.21 20.10 1.48
CA LEU A 342 5.22 20.72 2.36
C LEU A 342 6.31 21.44 1.56
N THR A 343 6.78 20.87 0.45
CA THR A 343 7.71 21.57 -0.44
C THR A 343 7.09 22.84 -1.04
N THR A 344 5.80 22.81 -1.39
CA THR A 344 5.03 23.95 -1.89
C THR A 344 4.90 25.02 -0.80
N LEU A 345 4.63 24.66 0.45
CA LEU A 345 4.56 25.62 1.56
C LEU A 345 5.91 26.31 1.80
N ALA A 346 7.02 25.58 1.71
CA ALA A 346 8.36 26.15 1.80
C ALA A 346 8.66 27.09 0.61
N TYR A 347 8.26 26.71 -0.60
CA TYR A 347 8.35 27.55 -1.80
C TYR A 347 7.54 28.85 -1.64
N LEU A 348 6.29 28.76 -1.17
CA LEU A 348 5.43 29.92 -0.89
C LEU A 348 6.03 30.81 0.21
N ALA A 349 6.60 30.23 1.27
CA ALA A 349 7.27 30.96 2.33
C ALA A 349 8.46 31.79 1.80
N ALA A 350 9.28 31.22 0.91
CA ALA A 350 10.37 31.92 0.25
C ALA A 350 9.87 33.07 -0.64
N ARG A 351 8.70 32.90 -1.28
CA ARG A 351 7.99 33.93 -2.06
C ARG A 351 7.19 34.92 -1.21
N LYS A 352 7.18 34.76 0.12
CA LYS A 352 6.38 35.55 1.08
C LYS A 352 4.87 35.46 0.86
N ASP A 353 4.39 34.39 0.22
CA ASP A 353 2.97 34.12 0.05
C ASP A 353 2.43 33.38 1.28
N LYS A 354 1.41 33.96 1.92
CA LYS A 354 0.83 33.48 3.19
C LYS A 354 -0.61 32.98 3.02
N ARG A 355 -0.98 32.55 1.82
CA ARG A 355 -2.34 32.12 1.48
C ARG A 355 -2.82 30.87 2.22
N VAL A 356 -1.92 29.95 2.60
CA VAL A 356 -2.30 28.72 3.31
C VAL A 356 -2.33 28.95 4.82
N LYS A 357 -3.49 28.71 5.45
CA LYS A 357 -3.75 28.99 6.87
C LYS A 357 -3.66 27.78 7.79
N SER A 358 -3.81 26.58 7.24
CA SER A 358 -3.48 25.33 7.91
C SER A 358 -3.18 24.27 6.86
N ALA A 359 -2.37 23.29 7.26
CA ALA A 359 -2.07 22.12 6.46
C ALA A 359 -2.18 20.85 7.30
N ILE A 360 -2.72 19.78 6.75
CA ILE A 360 -2.61 18.44 7.33
C ILE A 360 -1.85 17.50 6.39
N CYS A 361 -0.93 16.72 6.92
CA CYS A 361 -0.13 15.77 6.17
C CYS A 361 -0.45 14.35 6.64
N PHE A 362 -1.07 13.55 5.77
CA PHE A 362 -1.40 12.15 6.04
C PHE A 362 -0.24 11.26 5.57
N ALA A 363 0.32 10.45 6.47
CA ALA A 363 1.37 9.46 6.19
C ALA A 363 2.48 9.99 5.25
N CYS A 364 2.98 11.19 5.55
CA CYS A 364 3.89 11.94 4.69
C CYS A 364 5.31 11.92 5.25
N MET A 365 6.28 11.51 4.43
CA MET A 365 7.70 11.57 4.78
C MET A 365 8.31 12.91 4.38
N THR A 366 9.19 13.40 5.25
CA THR A 366 10.03 14.60 5.05
C THR A 366 11.49 14.32 5.36
N ASP A 367 11.72 13.40 6.29
CA ASP A 367 12.99 12.73 6.54
C ASP A 367 12.89 11.27 6.07
N PHE A 368 13.80 10.88 5.18
CA PHE A 368 13.88 9.55 4.58
C PHE A 368 15.05 8.73 5.15
N SER A 369 15.56 9.07 6.34
CA SER A 369 16.65 8.30 6.99
C SER A 369 16.24 6.86 7.31
N GLU A 370 14.95 6.64 7.57
CA GLU A 370 14.38 5.31 7.84
C GLU A 370 13.09 5.13 7.04
N PRO A 371 13.15 4.95 5.71
CA PRO A 371 11.95 4.97 4.87
C PRO A 371 11.13 3.65 4.94
N GLY A 372 11.38 2.83 5.97
CA GLY A 372 10.76 1.53 6.14
C GLY A 372 11.31 0.49 5.17
N GLU A 373 10.49 -0.52 4.89
CA GLU A 373 10.90 -1.66 4.07
C GLU A 373 11.15 -1.30 2.61
N LEU A 374 10.68 -0.13 2.14
CA LEU A 374 11.01 0.37 0.80
C LEU A 374 12.51 0.57 0.59
N GLU A 375 13.29 0.80 1.66
CA GLU A 375 14.74 0.98 1.60
C GLU A 375 15.46 -0.17 0.88
N VAL A 376 14.93 -1.40 0.97
CA VAL A 376 15.55 -2.58 0.34
C VAL A 376 15.60 -2.49 -1.19
N PHE A 377 14.73 -1.65 -1.77
CA PHE A 377 14.66 -1.36 -3.21
C PHE A 377 15.38 -0.06 -3.59
N ILE A 378 16.03 0.64 -2.64
CA ILE A 378 16.76 1.88 -2.89
C ILE A 378 18.26 1.58 -2.94
N ASP A 379 18.71 1.08 -4.08
CA ASP A 379 20.12 0.76 -4.35
C ASP A 379 20.62 1.42 -5.63
N GLU A 380 21.89 1.84 -5.67
CA GLU A 380 22.44 2.57 -6.83
C GLU A 380 22.38 1.74 -8.11
N GLU A 381 22.65 0.43 -8.03
CA GLU A 381 22.62 -0.46 -9.19
C GLU A 381 21.18 -0.59 -9.72
N LEU A 382 20.20 -0.77 -8.80
CA LEU A 382 18.79 -0.90 -9.16
C LEU A 382 18.20 0.42 -9.70
N ILE A 383 18.53 1.55 -9.07
CA ILE A 383 18.09 2.87 -9.53
C ILE A 383 18.63 3.16 -10.94
N THR A 384 19.91 2.88 -11.18
CA THR A 384 20.52 3.08 -12.51
C THR A 384 19.87 2.20 -13.57
N LEU A 385 19.56 0.95 -13.23
CA LEU A 385 18.84 0.04 -14.12
C LEU A 385 17.43 0.56 -14.44
N LEU A 386 16.69 1.00 -13.43
CA LEU A 386 15.36 1.58 -13.60
C LEU A 386 15.41 2.86 -14.44
N GLU A 387 16.40 3.73 -14.22
CA GLU A 387 16.59 4.94 -15.02
C GLU A 387 16.88 4.65 -16.48
N LYS A 388 17.66 3.60 -16.78
CA LYS A 388 17.88 3.15 -18.15
C LYS A 388 16.57 2.71 -18.81
N GLN A 389 15.77 1.90 -18.12
CA GLN A 389 14.46 1.44 -18.62
C GLN A 389 13.48 2.60 -18.85
N MET A 390 13.35 3.50 -17.87
CA MET A 390 12.56 4.71 -18.01
C MET A 390 13.15 5.65 -19.07
N GLY A 391 14.45 5.57 -19.37
CA GLY A 391 15.11 6.29 -20.46
C GLY A 391 14.59 5.89 -21.83
N GLU A 392 14.28 4.60 -22.02
CA GLU A 392 13.73 4.05 -23.26
C GLU A 392 12.21 4.30 -23.38
N ARG A 393 11.47 4.19 -22.27
CA ARG A 393 9.99 4.29 -22.25
C ARG A 393 9.45 5.67 -21.88
N GLY A 394 10.23 6.53 -21.22
CA GLY A 394 9.79 7.83 -20.71
C GLY A 394 9.11 7.83 -19.33
N TYR A 395 8.73 6.68 -18.79
CA TYR A 395 8.08 6.56 -17.47
C TYR A 395 8.41 5.26 -16.76
N LEU A 396 8.16 5.23 -15.45
CA LEU A 396 8.04 4.01 -14.66
C LEU A 396 6.65 3.41 -14.88
N ASP A 397 6.57 2.12 -15.19
CA ASP A 397 5.29 1.46 -15.40
C ASP A 397 4.56 1.21 -14.06
N GLY A 398 3.23 1.35 -14.05
CA GLY A 398 2.43 1.18 -12.82
C GLY A 398 2.54 -0.22 -12.22
N SER A 399 2.71 -1.26 -13.06
CA SER A 399 2.89 -2.64 -12.60
C SER A 399 4.14 -2.83 -11.75
N GLN A 400 5.18 -2.03 -11.99
CA GLN A 400 6.43 -2.10 -11.25
C GLN A 400 6.23 -1.65 -9.79
N MET A 401 5.56 -0.52 -9.59
CA MET A 401 5.22 -0.04 -8.24
C MET A 401 4.25 -0.97 -7.53
N ALA A 402 3.24 -1.49 -8.24
CA ALA A 402 2.30 -2.46 -7.68
C ALA A 402 3.01 -3.71 -7.15
N GLY A 403 3.99 -4.24 -7.89
CA GLY A 403 4.82 -5.37 -7.47
C GLY A 403 5.61 -5.08 -6.19
N VAL A 404 6.22 -3.90 -6.08
CA VAL A 404 6.93 -3.47 -4.86
C VAL A 404 5.99 -3.45 -3.66
N PHE A 405 4.83 -2.81 -3.76
CA PHE A 405 3.86 -2.75 -2.65
C PHE A 405 3.34 -4.13 -2.23
N SER A 406 3.06 -5.02 -3.18
CA SER A 406 2.66 -6.40 -2.89
C SER A 406 3.73 -7.19 -2.11
N MET A 407 5.01 -6.98 -2.42
CA MET A 407 6.11 -7.64 -1.71
C MET A 407 6.25 -7.18 -0.26
N LEU A 408 5.91 -5.93 0.07
CA LEU A 408 5.96 -5.43 1.45
C LEU A 408 4.99 -6.19 2.39
N ARG A 409 3.91 -6.77 1.84
CA ARG A 409 2.94 -7.59 2.58
C ARG A 409 2.64 -8.90 1.84
N ALA A 410 3.68 -9.64 1.47
CA ALA A 410 3.55 -10.83 0.63
C ALA A 410 2.55 -11.89 1.15
N ASN A 411 2.47 -12.12 2.47
CA ASN A 411 1.47 -13.03 3.02
C ASN A 411 0.02 -12.64 2.68
N ASP A 412 -0.31 -11.35 2.82
CA ASP A 412 -1.67 -10.84 2.65
C ASP A 412 -1.99 -10.49 1.19
N LEU A 413 -0.99 -10.05 0.41
CA LEU A 413 -1.17 -9.52 -0.95
C LEU A 413 -0.72 -10.47 -2.07
N ILE A 414 0.05 -11.51 -1.75
CA ILE A 414 0.49 -12.53 -2.72
C ILE A 414 -0.08 -13.89 -2.32
N TRP A 415 0.40 -14.46 -1.20
CA TRP A 415 0.12 -15.86 -0.86
C TRP A 415 -1.34 -16.12 -0.54
N TYR A 416 -2.03 -15.18 0.10
CA TYR A 416 -3.48 -15.27 0.29
C TYR A 416 -4.23 -15.47 -1.04
N PHE A 417 -3.89 -14.71 -2.07
CA PHE A 417 -4.54 -14.80 -3.38
C PHE A 417 -4.04 -15.99 -4.20
N VAL A 418 -2.77 -16.40 -4.06
CA VAL A 418 -2.30 -17.66 -4.66
C VAL A 418 -3.12 -18.83 -4.14
N VAL A 419 -3.32 -18.93 -2.82
CA VAL A 419 -4.11 -20.00 -2.22
C VAL A 419 -5.57 -19.90 -2.64
N ASN A 420 -6.20 -18.73 -2.53
CA ASN A 420 -7.63 -18.61 -2.83
C ASN A 420 -7.94 -18.71 -4.33
N ASN A 421 -7.20 -18.00 -5.17
CA ASN A 421 -7.50 -17.92 -6.60
C ASN A 421 -7.01 -19.15 -7.34
N TYR A 422 -5.80 -19.65 -7.05
CA TYR A 422 -5.16 -20.69 -7.86
C TYR A 422 -5.25 -22.08 -7.25
N LEU A 423 -5.26 -22.21 -5.92
CA LEU A 423 -5.43 -23.53 -5.29
C LEU A 423 -6.89 -23.84 -5.00
N LEU A 424 -7.67 -22.88 -4.51
CA LEU A 424 -9.10 -23.07 -4.23
C LEU A 424 -10.01 -22.75 -5.42
N GLY A 425 -9.49 -22.16 -6.50
CA GLY A 425 -10.27 -21.81 -7.69
C GLY A 425 -11.39 -20.80 -7.41
N LYS A 426 -11.17 -19.90 -6.45
CA LYS A 426 -12.14 -18.87 -6.06
C LYS A 426 -11.90 -17.58 -6.82
N ASP A 427 -12.97 -16.90 -7.19
CA ASP A 427 -12.88 -15.54 -7.68
C ASP A 427 -12.64 -14.56 -6.52
N PRO A 428 -11.81 -13.54 -6.71
CA PRO A 428 -11.50 -12.58 -5.65
C PRO A 428 -12.71 -11.69 -5.35
N TYR A 429 -12.95 -11.42 -4.07
CA TYR A 429 -14.09 -10.62 -3.61
C TYR A 429 -14.00 -9.16 -4.10
N PRO A 430 -15.13 -8.51 -4.46
CA PRO A 430 -15.17 -7.09 -4.82
C PRO A 430 -14.90 -6.21 -3.59
N PHE A 431 -13.64 -5.79 -3.43
CA PHE A 431 -13.17 -4.98 -2.33
C PHE A 431 -12.57 -3.68 -2.86
N ASP A 432 -13.19 -2.57 -2.46
CA ASP A 432 -12.94 -1.23 -2.99
C ASP A 432 -11.48 -0.79 -2.77
N LEU A 433 -10.89 -1.08 -1.62
CA LEU A 433 -9.49 -0.75 -1.34
C LEU A 433 -8.50 -1.51 -2.23
N LEU A 434 -8.75 -2.79 -2.50
CA LEU A 434 -7.91 -3.58 -3.41
C LEU A 434 -8.12 -3.19 -4.87
N TYR A 435 -9.31 -2.69 -5.22
CA TYR A 435 -9.58 -2.11 -6.53
C TYR A 435 -8.71 -0.88 -6.75
N TRP A 436 -8.72 0.04 -5.78
CA TRP A 436 -7.84 1.21 -5.80
C TRP A 436 -6.35 0.82 -5.90
N ASN A 437 -5.92 -0.18 -5.11
CA ASN A 437 -4.53 -0.63 -5.13
C ASN A 437 -4.11 -1.22 -6.48
N SER A 438 -5.05 -1.83 -7.20
CA SER A 438 -4.82 -2.42 -8.52
C SER A 438 -4.95 -1.41 -9.66
N ASP A 439 -5.47 -0.21 -9.41
CA ASP A 439 -5.63 0.87 -10.39
C ASP A 439 -4.41 1.81 -10.37
N SER A 440 -3.26 1.22 -10.69
CA SER A 440 -1.97 1.89 -10.59
C SER A 440 -1.74 2.96 -11.65
N THR A 441 -0.85 3.90 -11.33
CA THR A 441 -0.46 5.01 -12.18
C THR A 441 1.02 4.91 -12.55
N ARG A 442 1.35 5.41 -13.74
CA ARG A 442 2.74 5.61 -14.20
C ARG A 442 3.35 6.83 -13.53
N MET A 443 4.68 6.92 -13.56
CA MET A 443 5.40 8.12 -13.09
C MET A 443 6.38 8.61 -14.15
N PRO A 444 6.45 9.92 -14.45
CA PRO A 444 7.42 10.44 -15.41
C PRO A 444 8.85 10.15 -14.98
N ARG A 445 9.72 9.85 -15.94
CA ARG A 445 11.13 9.50 -15.69
C ARG A 445 11.84 10.54 -14.83
N ASP A 446 11.80 11.80 -15.24
CA ASP A 446 12.60 12.86 -14.61
C ASP A 446 12.11 13.16 -13.19
N MET A 447 10.78 13.17 -12.98
CA MET A 447 10.18 13.29 -11.65
C MET A 447 10.54 12.10 -10.74
N HIS A 448 10.40 10.86 -11.22
CA HIS A 448 10.67 9.66 -10.42
C HIS A 448 12.15 9.56 -10.03
N SER A 449 13.06 9.73 -10.99
CA SER A 449 14.51 9.75 -10.75
C SER A 449 14.89 10.82 -9.72
N PHE A 450 14.37 12.04 -9.87
CA PHE A 450 14.59 13.11 -8.91
C PHE A 450 14.13 12.71 -7.49
N TYR A 451 12.92 12.16 -7.38
CA TYR A 451 12.33 11.79 -6.09
C TYR A 451 13.16 10.71 -5.38
N VAL A 452 13.49 9.62 -6.08
CA VAL A 452 14.25 8.51 -5.48
C VAL A 452 15.68 8.94 -5.15
N ARG A 453 16.38 9.62 -6.05
CA ARG A 453 17.78 10.01 -5.80
C ARG A 453 17.91 11.09 -4.73
N ASN A 454 17.10 12.13 -4.77
CA ASN A 454 17.28 13.27 -3.87
C ASN A 454 16.60 13.08 -2.52
N MET A 455 15.52 12.30 -2.44
CA MET A 455 14.81 12.08 -1.18
C MET A 455 15.14 10.72 -0.57
N TYR A 456 14.78 9.61 -1.21
CA TYR A 456 15.04 8.28 -0.61
C TYR A 456 16.52 7.96 -0.44
N GLN A 457 17.36 8.28 -1.43
CA GLN A 457 18.77 7.91 -1.39
C GLN A 457 19.63 8.94 -0.64
N LYS A 458 19.50 10.23 -0.98
CA LYS A 458 20.35 11.30 -0.42
C LYS A 458 19.72 12.08 0.73
N ASN A 459 18.41 11.89 0.96
CA ASN A 459 17.66 12.55 2.02
C ASN A 459 17.86 14.08 2.09
N LEU A 460 17.81 14.74 0.93
CA LEU A 460 18.12 16.18 0.81
C LEU A 460 16.95 17.09 1.18
N LEU A 461 15.72 16.57 1.29
CA LEU A 461 14.54 17.39 1.60
C LEU A 461 14.57 17.95 3.04
N ARG A 462 15.08 17.20 4.01
CA ARG A 462 15.24 17.66 5.39
C ARG A 462 16.31 18.75 5.54
N GLU A 463 17.26 18.80 4.60
CA GLU A 463 18.37 19.75 4.61
C GLU A 463 17.93 21.10 4.05
N PRO A 464 18.30 22.22 4.69
CA PRO A 464 17.83 23.54 4.28
C PRO A 464 18.53 23.92 2.98
N GLY A 465 17.76 24.06 1.90
CA GLY A 465 18.30 24.27 0.55
C GLY A 465 18.91 23.01 -0.07
N GLY A 466 18.73 21.83 0.50
CA GLY A 466 19.26 20.58 -0.04
C GLY A 466 18.66 20.21 -1.40
N ILE A 467 17.43 20.67 -1.68
CA ILE A 467 16.81 20.64 -3.00
C ILE A 467 16.42 22.05 -3.45
N THR A 468 16.41 22.27 -4.77
CA THR A 468 15.96 23.51 -5.39
C THR A 468 14.84 23.19 -6.39
N LEU A 469 13.69 23.85 -6.24
CA LEU A 469 12.52 23.68 -7.10
C LEU A 469 12.14 25.03 -7.70
N ALA A 470 11.93 25.09 -9.02
CA ALA A 470 11.63 26.34 -9.73
C ALA A 470 12.58 27.51 -9.36
N GLY A 471 13.88 27.20 -9.22
CA GLY A 471 14.93 28.16 -8.85
C GLY A 471 14.94 28.60 -7.38
N VAL A 472 14.11 28.02 -6.52
CA VAL A 472 14.02 28.36 -5.10
C VAL A 472 14.62 27.23 -4.24
N PRO A 473 15.62 27.51 -3.39
CA PRO A 473 16.12 26.53 -2.42
C PRO A 473 15.05 26.27 -1.36
N ILE A 474 14.72 25.00 -1.14
CA ILE A 474 13.62 24.59 -0.28
C ILE A 474 14.12 24.43 1.16
N ASP A 475 13.48 25.12 2.11
CA ASP A 475 13.74 24.98 3.54
C ASP A 475 12.41 24.86 4.30
N LEU A 476 12.12 23.64 4.78
CA LEU A 476 10.88 23.32 5.51
C LEU A 476 10.74 24.14 6.81
N ARG A 477 11.84 24.61 7.39
CA ARG A 477 11.85 25.40 8.64
C ARG A 477 11.27 26.80 8.45
N LYS A 478 11.16 27.24 7.19
CA LYS A 478 10.53 28.52 6.83
C LYS A 478 9.00 28.44 6.82
N ILE A 479 8.41 27.25 6.83
CA ILE A 479 6.96 27.07 6.92
C ILE A 479 6.49 27.59 8.28
N LYS A 480 5.63 28.62 8.27
CA LYS A 480 5.00 29.20 9.48
C LYS A 480 3.52 28.84 9.63
N THR A 481 2.95 28.23 8.61
CA THR A 481 1.59 27.67 8.63
C THR A 481 1.49 26.60 9.72
N PRO A 482 0.42 26.58 10.53
CA PRO A 482 0.11 25.46 11.41
C PRO A 482 -0.01 24.14 10.63
N VAL A 483 0.71 23.11 11.06
CA VAL A 483 0.71 21.78 10.41
C VAL A 483 0.23 20.71 11.38
N CYS A 484 -0.77 19.94 10.97
CA CYS A 484 -1.13 18.69 11.62
C CYS A 484 -0.48 17.52 10.86
N PHE A 485 0.21 16.63 11.56
CA PHE A 485 0.72 15.39 10.99
C PHE A 485 -0.12 14.23 11.51
N LEU A 486 -0.60 13.40 10.58
CA LEU A 486 -1.26 12.14 10.89
C LEU A 486 -0.40 11.00 10.39
N SER A 487 -0.12 10.05 11.27
CA SER A 487 0.55 8.80 10.91
C SER A 487 -0.27 7.61 11.38
N ALA A 488 0.05 6.40 10.90
CA ALA A 488 -0.62 5.18 11.33
C ALA A 488 0.37 4.22 12.01
N PHE A 489 -0.03 3.62 13.13
CA PHE A 489 0.84 2.87 14.03
C PHE A 489 1.49 1.64 13.36
N GLU A 490 0.74 0.95 12.50
CA GLU A 490 1.20 -0.25 11.77
C GLU A 490 1.57 0.07 10.31
N ASP A 491 1.82 1.35 10.00
CA ASP A 491 2.28 1.77 8.68
C ASP A 491 3.69 1.25 8.41
N HIS A 492 3.82 0.48 7.35
CA HIS A 492 5.07 -0.13 6.88
C HIS A 492 5.56 0.50 5.58
N ILE A 493 4.74 1.36 4.95
CA ILE A 493 5.07 2.13 3.75
C ILE A 493 5.72 3.44 4.16
N ALA A 494 5.12 4.14 5.13
CA ALA A 494 5.64 5.37 5.72
C ALA A 494 5.62 5.20 7.25
N PRO A 495 6.65 4.56 7.85
CA PRO A 495 6.67 4.29 9.27
C PRO A 495 6.43 5.56 10.09
N TRP A 496 5.58 5.45 11.12
CA TRP A 496 5.13 6.63 11.84
C TRP A 496 6.26 7.42 12.52
N LYS A 497 7.35 6.73 12.89
CA LYS A 497 8.57 7.37 13.43
C LYS A 497 9.27 8.25 12.39
N SER A 498 9.26 7.82 11.13
CA SER A 498 9.86 8.55 10.00
C SER A 498 9.02 9.75 9.60
N THR A 499 7.69 9.60 9.59
CA THR A 499 6.77 10.73 9.35
C THR A 499 6.73 11.69 10.54
N TYR A 500 6.94 11.20 11.78
CA TYR A 500 7.07 12.03 12.98
C TYR A 500 8.21 13.04 12.89
N ALA A 501 9.31 12.72 12.20
CA ALA A 501 10.42 13.65 12.00
C ALA A 501 9.99 14.99 11.38
N GLY A 502 8.88 15.01 10.62
CA GLY A 502 8.29 16.25 10.10
C GLY A 502 7.93 17.27 11.17
N THR A 503 7.57 16.82 12.38
CA THR A 503 7.27 17.68 13.54
C THR A 503 8.45 18.54 13.97
N GLN A 504 9.68 18.09 13.68
CA GLN A 504 10.93 18.75 14.05
C GLN A 504 11.51 19.62 12.91
N LEU A 505 10.98 19.47 11.69
CA LEU A 505 11.48 20.14 10.49
C LEU A 505 10.67 21.39 10.13
N VAL A 506 9.36 21.40 10.40
CA VAL A 506 8.53 22.57 10.12
C VAL A 506 8.68 23.63 11.21
N GLY A 507 8.72 24.91 10.82
CA GLY A 507 8.98 26.00 11.76
C GLY A 507 7.75 26.71 12.32
N GLY A 508 6.55 26.18 12.09
CA GLY A 508 5.26 26.70 12.56
C GLY A 508 4.68 25.82 13.67
N PRO A 509 3.47 26.14 14.19
CA PRO A 509 2.81 25.30 15.18
C PRO A 509 2.54 23.89 14.64
N VAL A 510 2.77 22.87 15.46
CA VAL A 510 2.61 21.46 15.09
C VAL A 510 1.59 20.75 15.99
N LYS A 511 0.74 19.94 15.38
CA LYS A 511 -0.04 18.88 16.05
C LYS A 511 0.38 17.54 15.44
N PHE A 512 0.56 16.51 16.26
CA PHE A 512 0.78 15.15 15.78
C PHE A 512 -0.32 14.22 16.28
N VAL A 513 -0.83 13.37 15.39
CA VAL A 513 -1.87 12.37 15.65
C VAL A 513 -1.36 11.02 15.14
N LEU A 514 -1.46 9.99 15.97
CA LEU A 514 -1.13 8.62 15.59
C LEU A 514 -2.41 7.80 15.54
N SER A 515 -2.88 7.39 14.38
CA SER A 515 -4.02 6.47 14.26
C SER A 515 -3.58 5.01 14.41
N GLY A 516 -4.47 4.13 14.84
CA GLY A 516 -4.23 2.69 14.76
C GLY A 516 -4.28 2.17 13.31
N SER A 517 -4.00 0.88 13.15
CA SER A 517 -3.93 0.19 11.84
C SER A 517 -2.80 0.69 10.92
N GLY A 518 -2.84 0.27 9.65
CA GLY A 518 -1.80 0.56 8.64
C GLY A 518 -2.12 1.75 7.72
N HIS A 519 -1.24 1.99 6.75
CA HIS A 519 -1.21 3.15 5.85
C HIS A 519 -2.58 3.68 5.41
N ILE A 520 -3.41 2.82 4.82
CA ILE A 520 -4.72 3.23 4.29
C ILE A 520 -5.80 3.18 5.37
N ALA A 521 -5.89 2.10 6.14
CA ALA A 521 -6.97 1.88 7.09
C ALA A 521 -6.92 2.84 8.29
N GLY A 522 -5.73 3.30 8.68
CA GLY A 522 -5.56 4.32 9.72
C GLY A 522 -5.94 5.72 9.23
N VAL A 523 -5.62 6.06 7.98
CA VAL A 523 -5.99 7.37 7.40
C VAL A 523 -7.48 7.41 7.03
N ILE A 524 -7.96 6.41 6.28
CA ILE A 524 -9.34 6.27 5.84
C ILE A 524 -10.13 5.48 6.90
N ASN A 525 -10.30 6.11 8.07
CA ASN A 525 -11.11 5.61 9.17
C ASN A 525 -12.33 6.53 9.34
N PRO A 526 -13.49 6.25 8.71
CA PRO A 526 -14.61 7.18 8.65
C PRO A 526 -15.08 7.65 10.02
N ALA A 527 -15.63 8.86 10.13
CA ALA A 527 -16.02 9.46 11.43
C ALA A 527 -17.02 8.60 12.24
N SER A 528 -17.81 7.75 11.58
CA SER A 528 -18.75 6.81 12.20
C SER A 528 -18.12 5.49 12.65
N SER A 529 -16.82 5.28 12.41
CA SER A 529 -16.08 4.07 12.74
C SER A 529 -15.69 4.04 14.21
N ASP A 530 -15.93 2.90 14.85
CA ASP A 530 -15.52 2.54 16.21
C ASP A 530 -14.18 1.79 16.24
N LYS A 531 -13.50 1.66 15.10
CA LYS A 531 -12.30 0.84 14.95
C LYS A 531 -11.01 1.61 15.19
N TYR A 532 -9.99 0.84 15.60
CA TYR A 532 -8.57 1.17 15.72
C TYR A 532 -8.19 2.15 16.84
N GLY A 533 -8.97 3.21 17.05
CA GLY A 533 -8.60 4.31 17.94
C GLY A 533 -7.42 5.13 17.40
N PHE A 534 -6.96 6.08 18.20
CA PHE A 534 -5.83 6.95 17.90
C PHE A 534 -5.17 7.47 19.19
N TRP A 535 -3.99 8.04 19.10
CA TRP A 535 -3.23 8.60 20.23
C TRP A 535 -2.96 10.08 20.00
N LEU A 536 -3.05 10.84 21.10
CA LEU A 536 -2.75 12.27 21.14
C LEU A 536 -1.77 12.56 22.27
N ASN A 537 -0.84 13.47 22.01
CA ASN A 537 0.01 14.08 23.02
C ASN A 537 0.13 15.57 22.67
N PRO A 538 -0.13 16.51 23.62
CA PRO A 538 -0.03 17.94 23.35
C PRO A 538 1.40 18.41 23.06
N GLU A 539 2.42 17.65 23.45
CA GLU A 539 3.82 17.96 23.20
C GLU A 539 4.36 17.22 21.97
N THR A 540 5.47 17.70 21.41
CA THR A 540 6.17 17.11 20.26
C THR A 540 7.68 17.01 20.53
N PRO A 541 8.11 16.21 21.52
CA PRO A 541 9.53 16.05 21.84
C PRO A 541 10.31 15.48 20.63
N PRO A 542 11.62 15.72 20.51
CA PRO A 542 12.39 15.24 19.36
C PRO A 542 12.37 13.73 19.15
N ASN A 543 12.26 12.95 20.22
CA ASN A 543 12.23 11.50 20.16
C ASN A 543 10.77 11.00 20.04
N PRO A 544 10.42 10.25 18.96
CA PRO A 544 9.07 9.72 18.78
C PRO A 544 8.65 8.74 19.88
N ASP A 545 9.58 7.99 20.48
CA ASP A 545 9.23 7.05 21.55
C ASP A 545 8.80 7.78 22.83
N ASP A 546 9.44 8.91 23.14
CA ASP A 546 9.04 9.78 24.26
C ASP A 546 7.66 10.39 24.01
N TRP A 547 7.37 10.78 22.76
CA TRP A 547 6.03 11.24 22.37
C TRP A 547 4.98 10.16 22.63
N PHE A 548 5.24 8.91 22.22
CA PHE A 548 4.29 7.81 22.38
C PHE A 548 4.07 7.42 23.84
N GLN A 549 5.12 7.43 24.66
CA GLN A 549 5.02 7.18 26.11
C GLN A 549 4.12 8.20 26.82
N GLY A 550 4.14 9.46 26.39
CA GLY A 550 3.27 10.52 26.91
C GLY A 550 1.88 10.59 26.26
N ALA A 551 1.60 9.75 25.25
CA ALA A 551 0.37 9.84 24.48
C ALA A 551 -0.81 9.13 25.14
N VAL A 552 -1.99 9.75 25.04
CA VAL A 552 -3.25 9.20 25.55
C VAL A 552 -4.03 8.61 24.39
N LYS A 553 -4.43 7.34 24.53
CA LYS A 553 -5.29 6.67 23.55
C LYS A 553 -6.72 7.20 23.64
N GLN A 554 -7.32 7.40 22.47
CA GLN A 554 -8.70 7.76 22.20
C GLN A 554 -9.35 6.63 21.39
N ASP A 555 -10.65 6.40 21.60
CA ASP A 555 -11.41 5.41 20.85
C ASP A 555 -12.02 6.01 19.57
N GLY A 556 -12.33 5.15 18.59
CA GLY A 556 -12.97 5.53 17.33
C GLY A 556 -12.05 6.24 16.34
N SER A 557 -12.67 7.01 15.44
CA SER A 557 -11.98 7.75 14.37
C SER A 557 -11.34 9.05 14.86
N TRP A 558 -10.19 9.40 14.26
CA TRP A 558 -9.50 10.68 14.46
C TRP A 558 -10.13 11.85 13.65
N TRP A 559 -11.03 11.58 12.70
CA TRP A 559 -11.62 12.62 11.85
C TRP A 559 -12.32 13.74 12.65
N PRO A 560 -13.13 13.45 13.69
CA PRO A 560 -13.75 14.49 14.52
C PRO A 560 -12.72 15.37 15.27
N ASP A 561 -11.62 14.78 15.76
CA ASP A 561 -10.53 15.54 16.38
C ASP A 561 -9.82 16.45 15.38
N TRP A 562 -9.63 15.99 14.14
CA TRP A 562 -9.12 16.83 13.07
C TRP A 562 -10.06 17.99 12.73
N LEU A 563 -11.38 17.75 12.64
CA LEU A 563 -12.35 18.83 12.41
C LEU A 563 -12.26 19.90 13.50
N ALA A 564 -12.20 19.49 14.77
CA ALA A 564 -12.08 20.41 15.90
C ALA A 564 -10.80 21.27 15.81
N TRP A 565 -9.69 20.69 15.36
CA TRP A 565 -8.45 21.43 15.10
C TRP A 565 -8.54 22.37 13.89
N LEU A 566 -9.25 21.97 12.84
CA LEU A 566 -9.36 22.71 11.58
C LEU A 566 -10.33 23.90 11.66
N GLN A 567 -11.43 23.79 12.41
CA GLN A 567 -12.48 24.81 12.50
C GLN A 567 -11.98 26.24 12.82
N PRO A 568 -11.07 26.46 13.79
CA PRO A 568 -10.50 27.78 14.05
C PRO A 568 -9.77 28.40 12.84
N HIS A 569 -9.30 27.58 11.90
CA HIS A 569 -8.62 28.02 10.69
C HIS A 569 -9.57 28.20 9.49
N ALA A 570 -10.85 27.84 9.61
CA ALA A 570 -11.80 27.83 8.49
C ALA A 570 -12.45 29.20 8.17
N GLY A 571 -12.42 30.14 9.13
CA GLY A 571 -13.10 31.44 9.00
C GLY A 571 -14.61 31.36 9.32
N PRO A 572 -15.36 32.46 9.16
CA PRO A 572 -16.81 32.49 9.40
C PRO A 572 -17.57 31.65 8.36
N GLN A 573 -18.86 31.41 8.61
CA GLN A 573 -19.76 30.80 7.62
C GLN A 573 -20.21 31.84 6.59
N VAL A 574 -20.31 31.42 5.32
CA VAL A 574 -20.75 32.20 4.17
C VAL A 574 -21.75 31.38 3.34
N PRO A 575 -22.55 31.97 2.44
CA PRO A 575 -23.41 31.20 1.54
C PRO A 575 -22.61 30.15 0.76
N ALA A 576 -23.24 28.99 0.55
CA ALA A 576 -22.64 27.90 -0.21
C ALA A 576 -22.27 28.32 -1.65
N ARG A 577 -21.17 27.75 -2.18
CA ARG A 577 -20.63 28.08 -3.50
C ARG A 577 -20.85 26.91 -4.45
N MET A 578 -21.61 27.09 -5.52
CA MET A 578 -21.75 26.04 -6.54
C MET A 578 -20.56 26.10 -7.51
N PRO A 579 -20.05 24.94 -7.98
CA PRO A 579 -19.05 24.93 -9.03
C PRO A 579 -19.55 25.65 -10.30
N GLY A 580 -18.84 26.71 -10.68
CA GLY A 580 -19.18 27.55 -11.85
C GLY A 580 -19.80 28.91 -11.53
N ASP A 581 -20.13 29.22 -10.27
CA ASP A 581 -20.63 30.55 -9.87
C ASP A 581 -19.55 31.64 -9.91
N GLY A 582 -18.28 31.24 -9.83
CA GLY A 582 -17.12 32.13 -9.87
C GLY A 582 -16.66 32.51 -11.29
N LYS A 583 -15.37 32.83 -11.43
CA LYS A 583 -14.79 33.21 -12.73
C LYS A 583 -14.50 32.02 -13.65
N LEU A 584 -14.41 30.82 -13.08
CA LEU A 584 -14.06 29.60 -13.80
C LEU A 584 -15.33 28.86 -14.22
N LYS A 585 -15.39 28.49 -15.51
CA LYS A 585 -16.47 27.65 -16.03
C LYS A 585 -16.12 26.18 -15.85
N PRO A 586 -17.09 25.33 -15.43
CA PRO A 586 -16.88 23.90 -15.38
C PRO A 586 -16.44 23.32 -16.73
N VAL A 587 -15.48 22.41 -16.70
CA VAL A 587 -14.96 21.66 -17.86
C VAL A 587 -15.80 20.40 -18.09
N GLU A 588 -15.96 19.59 -17.05
CA GLU A 588 -16.74 18.35 -17.04
C GLU A 588 -17.16 18.00 -15.61
N ASP A 589 -18.05 17.02 -15.44
CA ASP A 589 -18.47 16.55 -14.12
C ASP A 589 -17.36 15.72 -13.43
N ALA A 590 -17.33 15.77 -12.10
CA ALA A 590 -16.52 14.86 -11.29
C ALA A 590 -16.90 13.40 -11.63
N PRO A 591 -15.94 12.46 -11.63
CA PRO A 591 -14.59 12.56 -11.07
C PRO A 591 -13.53 13.05 -12.09
N GLY A 592 -13.96 13.57 -13.24
CA GLY A 592 -13.07 13.99 -14.33
C GLY A 592 -12.57 12.83 -15.20
N SER A 593 -11.90 13.17 -16.29
CA SER A 593 -11.37 12.24 -17.29
C SER A 593 -9.99 11.70 -16.92
N TYR A 594 -9.15 12.45 -16.19
CA TYR A 594 -7.78 12.01 -15.85
C TYR A 594 -7.77 10.78 -14.96
N VAL A 595 -8.66 10.72 -13.98
CA VAL A 595 -8.79 9.56 -13.08
C VAL A 595 -9.30 8.30 -13.78
N LYS A 596 -9.99 8.45 -14.91
CA LYS A 596 -10.55 7.32 -15.69
C LYS A 596 -9.50 6.67 -16.60
N MET A 597 -8.34 7.30 -16.79
CA MET A 597 -7.26 6.77 -17.62
C MET A 597 -6.67 5.50 -17.02
N ARG A 598 -6.58 4.44 -17.84
CA ARG A 598 -6.03 3.13 -17.50
C ARG A 598 -5.13 2.65 -18.65
N TYR A 599 -4.04 1.98 -18.31
CA TYR A 599 -3.07 1.41 -19.26
C TYR A 599 -2.89 -0.11 -19.08
N ASP A 600 -3.68 -0.71 -18.19
CA ASP A 600 -3.67 -2.13 -17.83
C ASP A 600 -4.80 -2.93 -18.50
N ARG A 601 -5.49 -2.34 -19.48
CA ARG A 601 -6.62 -2.92 -20.20
C ARG A 601 -6.46 -2.83 -21.70
#